data_AF-A0A0H4LQT7-F1
#
_entry.id   AF-A0A0H4LQT7-F1
#
_cell.length_a   1.000
_cell.length_b   1.000
_cell.length_c   1.000
_cell.angle_alpha   90.00
_cell.angle_beta   90.00
_cell.angle_gamma   90.00
#
_symmetry.space_group_name_H-M   'P 1'
#
loop_
_entity.id
_entity.type
_entity.pdbx_description
1 polymer ?
#
loop_
_entity_poly.entity_id
_entity_poly.type
_entity_poly.pdbx_seq_one_letter_code
_entity_poly.pdbx_strand_id
1 'polypeptide(L)'
;YDRAKLQVEVALAGEQFADCEVAVTLWRDGLSVATASARPGSAIIDERGNWAERLNVTLPVNDPALWSAETPELYRLTIALRSGQGELLDVEACDVGFRRVEISNGLLKVNGKPLLIRGVNRHEHHPENGQVMDEATMRRDIELMKQHNFNAVRCSHYPNHPLWYTLCDRYGLYV
;
A
#
# COMPACT_ATOMS: atom_id res chain seq x y z
N TYR A 1 16.13 -3.93 9.06
CA TYR A 1 16.02 -4.89 7.95
C TYR A 1 16.91 -4.36 6.86
N ASP A 2 17.79 -5.19 6.31
CA ASP A 2 18.76 -4.84 5.27
C ASP A 2 18.24 -5.20 3.86
N ARG A 3 17.21 -6.05 3.77
CA ARG A 3 16.63 -6.51 2.51
C ARG A 3 15.12 -6.68 2.64
N ALA A 4 14.42 -6.36 1.56
CA ALA A 4 13.00 -6.65 1.36
C ALA A 4 12.75 -7.18 -0.05
N LYS A 5 11.58 -7.81 -0.21
CA LYS A 5 11.03 -8.18 -1.51
C LYS A 5 9.63 -7.57 -1.58
N LEU A 6 9.40 -6.71 -2.56
CA LEU A 6 8.05 -6.27 -2.90
C LEU A 6 7.47 -7.27 -3.89
N GLN A 7 6.44 -8.00 -3.47
CA GLN A 7 5.68 -8.91 -4.31
C GLN A 7 4.43 -8.20 -4.79
N VAL A 8 4.23 -8.14 -6.10
CA VAL A 8 3.11 -7.48 -6.75
C VAL A 8 2.37 -8.54 -7.55
N GLU A 9 1.13 -8.80 -7.15
CA GLU A 9 0.21 -9.67 -7.89
C GLU A 9 -0.74 -8.78 -8.70
N VAL A 10 -0.83 -9.04 -10.00
CA VAL A 10 -1.70 -8.27 -10.91
C VAL A 10 -2.66 -9.25 -11.58
N ALA A 11 -3.92 -8.86 -11.66
CA ALA A 11 -4.95 -9.56 -12.42
C ALA A 11 -5.45 -8.63 -13.52
N LEU A 12 -5.41 -9.10 -14.77
CA LEU A 12 -5.88 -8.36 -15.93
C LEU A 12 -7.31 -8.79 -16.28
N ALA A 13 -8.07 -7.87 -16.88
CA ALA A 13 -9.41 -8.14 -17.41
C ALA A 13 -9.48 -7.71 -18.89
N GLY A 14 -10.43 -8.29 -19.63
CA GLY A 14 -10.61 -8.07 -21.07
C GLY A 14 -10.16 -9.26 -21.92
N GLU A 15 -10.31 -9.17 -23.24
CA GLU A 15 -10.05 -10.29 -24.15
C GLU A 15 -8.63 -10.31 -24.73
N GLN A 16 -7.90 -9.20 -24.64
CA GLN A 16 -6.60 -9.00 -25.32
C GLN A 16 -5.40 -8.98 -24.35
N PHE A 17 -5.59 -9.44 -23.10
CA PHE A 17 -4.50 -9.38 -22.11
C PHE A 17 -3.31 -10.27 -22.48
N ALA A 18 -3.52 -11.36 -23.24
CA ALA A 18 -2.47 -12.35 -23.51
C ALA A 18 -1.23 -11.78 -24.22
N ASP A 19 -1.41 -10.76 -25.05
CA ASP A 19 -0.32 -10.09 -25.76
C ASP A 19 0.25 -8.90 -24.98
N CYS A 20 -0.33 -8.55 -23.84
CA CYS A 20 0.09 -7.40 -23.05
C CYS A 20 1.34 -7.70 -22.21
N GLU A 21 2.05 -6.63 -21.88
CA GLU A 21 3.15 -6.62 -20.91
C GLU A 21 2.80 -5.68 -19.75
N VAL A 22 3.09 -6.09 -18.53
CA VAL A 22 2.95 -5.26 -17.35
C VAL A 22 4.34 -4.88 -16.85
N ALA A 23 4.63 -3.58 -16.82
CA ALA A 23 5.84 -3.02 -16.25
C ALA A 23 5.55 -2.47 -14.86
N VAL A 24 6.28 -2.99 -13.86
CA VAL A 24 6.16 -2.60 -12.45
C VAL A 24 7.42 -1.84 -12.07
N THR A 25 7.27 -0.61 -11.60
CA THR A 25 8.40 0.21 -11.13
C THR A 25 8.12 0.78 -9.75
N LEU A 26 9.09 0.63 -8.86
CA LEU A 26 9.10 1.22 -7.53
C LEU A 26 10.01 2.44 -7.52
N TRP A 27 9.48 3.57 -7.05
CA TRP A 27 10.15 4.87 -7.03
C TRP A 27 10.33 5.38 -5.61
N ARG A 28 11.40 6.14 -5.38
CA ARG A 28 11.60 6.95 -4.17
C ARG A 28 12.38 8.20 -4.54
N ASP A 29 11.93 9.36 -4.05
CA ASP A 29 12.57 10.66 -4.31
C ASP A 29 12.81 10.96 -5.81
N GLY A 30 11.87 10.52 -6.65
CA GLY A 30 11.96 10.66 -8.11
C GLY A 30 12.89 9.67 -8.82
N LEU A 31 13.58 8.79 -8.09
CA LEU A 31 14.49 7.78 -8.64
C LEU A 31 13.82 6.41 -8.69
N SER A 32 14.03 5.67 -9.78
CA SER A 32 13.63 4.25 -9.85
C SER A 32 14.55 3.43 -8.96
N VAL A 33 13.94 2.76 -7.98
CA VAL A 33 14.62 1.88 -7.01
C VAL A 33 14.71 0.46 -7.55
N ALA A 34 13.63 -0.02 -8.18
CA ALA A 34 13.55 -1.34 -8.78
C ALA A 34 12.49 -1.35 -9.88
N THR A 35 12.77 -2.05 -10.98
CA THR A 35 11.85 -2.24 -12.10
C THR A 35 11.87 -3.70 -12.52
N ALA A 36 10.72 -4.23 -12.91
CA ALA A 36 10.60 -5.50 -13.61
C ALA A 36 9.39 -5.45 -14.53
N SER A 37 9.39 -6.27 -15.57
CA SER A 37 8.23 -6.49 -16.42
C SER A 37 7.92 -7.97 -16.54
N ALA A 38 6.65 -8.29 -16.78
CA ALA A 38 6.20 -9.65 -17.03
C ALA A 38 4.96 -9.64 -17.92
N ARG A 39 4.77 -10.75 -18.64
CA ARG A 39 3.52 -11.05 -19.34
C ARG A 39 2.56 -11.78 -18.39
N PRO A 40 1.24 -11.72 -18.62
CA PRO A 40 0.28 -12.47 -17.83
C PRO A 40 0.46 -13.99 -18.01
N GLY A 41 0.17 -14.72 -16.95
CA GLY A 41 0.46 -16.15 -16.79
C GLY A 41 1.08 -16.42 -15.42
N SER A 42 0.26 -16.91 -14.49
CA SER A 42 0.73 -17.31 -13.16
C SER A 42 1.44 -18.67 -13.20
N ALA A 43 2.04 -19.08 -12.08
CA ALA A 43 2.52 -20.45 -11.91
C ALA A 43 1.34 -21.44 -11.93
N ILE A 44 1.62 -22.71 -12.21
CA ILE A 44 0.62 -23.79 -12.05
C ILE A 44 0.22 -23.85 -10.57
N ILE A 45 -1.09 -23.88 -10.32
CA ILE A 45 -1.65 -23.88 -8.97
C ILE A 45 -2.21 -25.26 -8.63
N ASP A 46 -2.85 -25.90 -9.59
CA ASP A 46 -3.48 -27.21 -9.44
C ASP A 46 -3.49 -27.96 -10.79
N GLU A 47 -4.17 -29.11 -10.84
CA GLU A 47 -4.26 -29.97 -12.02
C GLU A 47 -4.95 -29.30 -13.22
N ARG A 48 -5.65 -28.17 -13.03
CA ARG A 48 -6.27 -27.38 -14.10
C ARG A 48 -5.32 -26.34 -14.69
N GLY A 49 -4.10 -26.22 -14.15
CA GLY A 49 -3.06 -25.36 -14.68
C GLY A 49 -2.90 -24.05 -13.90
N ASN A 50 -2.74 -22.95 -14.62
CA ASN A 50 -2.49 -21.62 -14.07
C ASN A 50 -3.65 -20.65 -14.36
N TRP A 51 -3.68 -19.53 -13.65
CA TRP A 51 -4.46 -18.36 -14.09
C TRP A 51 -3.70 -17.66 -15.21
N ALA A 52 -4.29 -17.63 -16.41
CA ALA A 52 -3.69 -17.01 -17.59
C ALA A 52 -3.69 -15.48 -17.52
N GLU A 53 -4.64 -14.89 -16.80
CA GLU A 53 -4.85 -13.44 -16.68
C GLU A 53 -4.07 -12.80 -15.54
N ARG A 54 -3.37 -13.60 -14.72
CA ARG A 54 -2.63 -13.12 -13.54
C ARG A 54 -1.14 -13.21 -13.73
N LEU A 55 -0.40 -12.34 -13.06
CA LEU A 55 1.06 -12.39 -13.01
C LEU A 55 1.56 -11.97 -11.64
N ASN A 56 2.74 -12.47 -11.29
CA ASN A 56 3.45 -12.11 -10.08
C ASN A 56 4.80 -11.50 -10.45
N VAL A 57 5.06 -10.31 -9.94
CA VAL A 57 6.33 -9.61 -10.10
C VAL A 57 6.99 -9.45 -8.73
N THR A 58 8.27 -9.77 -8.63
CA THR A 58 9.05 -9.58 -7.40
C THR A 58 10.15 -8.57 -7.64
N LEU A 59 10.15 -7.49 -6.86
CA LEU A 59 11.19 -6.47 -6.85
C LEU A 59 12.05 -6.63 -5.58
N PRO A 60 13.34 -7.00 -5.69
CA PRO A 60 14.25 -6.96 -4.55
C PRO A 60 14.58 -5.50 -4.20
N VAL A 61 14.56 -5.17 -2.90
CA VAL A 61 14.91 -3.84 -2.39
C VAL A 61 15.95 -4.00 -1.30
N ASN A 62 17.13 -3.44 -1.52
CA ASN A 62 18.20 -3.38 -0.53
C ASN A 62 18.02 -2.15 0.37
N ASP A 63 18.31 -2.30 1.65
CA ASP A 63 18.22 -1.27 2.69
C ASP A 63 16.94 -0.43 2.60
N PRO A 64 15.75 -1.07 2.65
CA PRO A 64 14.48 -0.37 2.48
C PRO A 64 14.26 0.64 3.61
N ALA A 65 13.85 1.85 3.26
CA ALA A 65 13.35 2.79 4.24
C ALA A 65 12.02 2.29 4.82
N LEU A 66 11.99 2.15 6.14
CA LEU A 66 10.90 1.48 6.83
C LEU A 66 9.81 2.48 7.21
N TRP A 67 8.58 2.14 6.87
CA TRP A 67 7.41 2.87 7.30
C TRP A 67 7.09 2.56 8.77
N SER A 68 6.74 3.60 9.52
CA SER A 68 6.14 3.51 10.85
C SER A 68 5.31 4.78 11.12
N ALA A 69 4.52 4.78 12.19
CA ALA A 69 3.85 6.01 12.62
C ALA A 69 4.84 7.12 13.06
N GLU A 70 6.10 6.76 13.37
CA GLU A 70 7.16 7.69 13.76
C GLU A 70 7.87 8.28 12.53
N THR A 71 8.11 7.43 11.53
CA THR A 71 8.80 7.74 10.27
C THR A 71 7.98 7.18 9.10
N PRO A 72 7.04 7.94 8.53
CA PRO A 72 6.14 7.46 7.48
C PRO A 72 6.83 7.42 6.11
N GLU A 73 7.92 6.66 6.00
CA GLU A 73 8.68 6.47 4.76
C GLU A 73 7.82 5.77 3.70
N LEU A 74 7.67 6.39 2.54
CA LEU A 74 6.84 5.88 1.46
C LEU A 74 7.63 5.85 0.15
N TYR A 75 7.37 4.79 -0.62
CA TYR A 75 7.74 4.65 -2.01
C TYR A 75 6.49 4.84 -2.87
N ARG A 76 6.66 5.09 -4.17
CA ARG A 76 5.57 5.08 -5.14
C ARG A 76 5.70 3.85 -6.03
N LEU A 77 4.69 3.01 -6.09
CA LEU A 77 4.62 1.89 -7.04
C LEU A 77 3.78 2.33 -8.25
N THR A 78 4.31 2.10 -9.45
CA THR A 78 3.57 2.29 -10.71
C THR A 78 3.49 0.95 -11.44
N ILE A 79 2.30 0.61 -11.92
CA ILE A 79 1.99 -0.61 -12.68
C ILE A 79 1.45 -0.15 -14.03
N ALA A 80 2.28 -0.25 -15.06
CA ALA A 80 1.94 0.19 -16.41
C ALA A 80 1.59 -1.02 -17.29
N LEU A 81 0.38 -1.05 -17.83
CA LEU A 81 -0.06 -2.02 -18.82
C LEU A 81 0.31 -1.52 -20.22
N ARG A 82 0.97 -2.37 -21.00
CA ARG A 82 1.37 -2.08 -22.38
C ARG A 82 0.81 -3.13 -23.34
N SER A 83 0.45 -2.70 -24.54
CA SER A 83 0.05 -3.61 -25.62
C SER A 83 1.24 -4.45 -26.10
N GLY A 84 0.97 -5.49 -26.89
CA GLY A 84 2.03 -6.28 -27.52
C GLY A 84 2.93 -5.50 -28.50
N GLN A 85 2.50 -4.29 -28.88
CA GLN A 85 3.25 -3.36 -29.72
C GLN A 85 4.03 -2.31 -28.89
N GLY A 86 3.94 -2.37 -27.57
CA GLY A 86 4.63 -1.48 -26.62
C GLY A 86 3.89 -0.18 -26.28
N GLU A 87 2.70 0.04 -26.86
CA GLU A 87 1.85 1.20 -26.55
C GLU A 87 1.39 1.15 -25.09
N LEU A 88 1.38 2.29 -24.41
CA LEU A 88 0.86 2.39 -23.05
C LEU A 88 -0.67 2.38 -23.07
N LEU A 89 -1.26 1.36 -22.45
CA LEU A 89 -2.71 1.20 -22.38
C LEU A 89 -3.30 1.82 -21.10
N ASP A 90 -2.66 1.56 -19.96
CA ASP A 90 -3.14 2.04 -18.66
C ASP A 90 -2.01 2.11 -17.62
N VAL A 91 -2.19 2.92 -16.58
CA VAL A 91 -1.26 3.02 -15.44
C VAL A 91 -2.03 3.16 -14.13
N GLU A 92 -1.83 2.19 -13.25
CA GLU A 92 -2.26 2.27 -11.86
C GLU A 92 -1.07 2.53 -10.93
N ALA A 93 -1.32 3.16 -9.79
CA ALA A 93 -0.25 3.48 -8.86
C ALA A 93 -0.73 3.63 -7.41
N CYS A 94 0.12 3.21 -6.47
CA CYS A 94 -0.14 3.32 -5.03
C CYS A 94 1.12 3.69 -4.24
N ASP A 95 0.92 4.22 -3.04
CA ASP A 95 2.01 4.48 -2.11
C ASP A 95 2.34 3.17 -1.36
N VAL A 96 3.62 2.87 -1.15
CA VAL A 96 4.11 1.63 -0.54
C VAL A 96 4.98 1.95 0.67
N GLY A 97 4.51 1.55 1.86
CA GLY A 97 5.30 1.59 3.09
C GLY A 97 5.86 0.21 3.45
N PHE A 98 7.19 0.06 3.45
CA PHE A 98 7.84 -1.17 3.91
C PHE A 98 7.73 -1.27 5.43
N ARG A 99 6.87 -2.16 5.93
CA ARG A 99 6.85 -2.52 7.35
C ARG A 99 6.55 -4.01 7.52
N ARG A 100 6.97 -4.55 8.66
CA ARG A 100 6.60 -5.90 9.10
C ARG A 100 5.77 -5.80 10.37
N VAL A 101 4.55 -6.30 10.32
CA VAL A 101 3.67 -6.45 11.48
C VAL A 101 3.63 -7.92 11.85
N GLU A 102 3.90 -8.25 13.11
CA GLU A 102 3.87 -9.64 13.57
C GLU A 102 3.47 -9.74 15.05
N ILE A 103 2.93 -10.89 15.43
CA ILE A 103 2.84 -11.30 16.83
C ILE A 103 3.88 -12.40 17.03
N SER A 104 4.89 -12.13 17.86
CA SER A 104 5.93 -13.11 18.18
C SER A 104 6.26 -13.04 19.67
N ASN A 105 6.34 -14.20 20.33
CA ASN A 105 6.50 -14.32 21.77
C ASN A 105 5.45 -13.53 22.58
N GLY A 106 4.19 -13.56 22.13
CA GLY A 106 3.06 -12.90 22.80
C GLY A 106 3.02 -11.36 22.66
N LEU A 107 3.90 -10.77 21.85
CA LEU A 107 3.98 -9.32 21.67
C LEU A 107 3.64 -8.93 20.22
N LEU A 108 2.76 -7.92 20.06
CA LEU A 108 2.58 -7.24 18.78
C LEU A 108 3.80 -6.36 18.49
N LYS A 109 4.43 -6.57 17.33
CA LYS A 109 5.62 -5.85 16.91
C LYS A 109 5.41 -5.19 15.56
N VAL A 110 5.98 -4.00 15.42
CA VAL A 110 6.18 -3.34 14.13
C VAL A 110 7.68 -3.23 13.92
N ASN A 111 8.14 -3.71 12.77
CA ASN A 111 9.55 -3.71 12.39
C ASN A 111 10.46 -4.37 13.45
N GLY A 112 9.96 -5.45 14.09
CA GLY A 112 10.67 -6.22 15.11
C GLY A 112 10.66 -5.62 16.51
N LYS A 113 10.08 -4.43 16.69
CA LYS A 113 9.98 -3.74 18.00
C LYS A 113 8.57 -3.85 18.57
N PRO A 114 8.39 -4.20 19.86
CA PRO A 114 7.08 -4.21 20.51
C PRO A 114 6.40 -2.85 20.43
N LEU A 115 5.12 -2.84 20.06
CA LEU A 115 4.35 -1.61 19.89
C LEU A 115 3.56 -1.28 21.16
N LEU A 116 3.69 -0.04 21.64
CA LEU A 116 2.73 0.56 22.56
C LEU A 116 1.69 1.33 21.76
N ILE A 117 0.46 0.83 21.73
CA ILE A 117 -0.66 1.51 21.04
C ILE A 117 -1.15 2.67 21.91
N ARG A 118 -1.03 3.88 21.39
CA ARG A 118 -1.68 5.10 21.89
C ARG A 118 -2.80 5.42 20.91
N GLY A 119 -3.89 4.68 21.06
CA GLY A 119 -4.98 4.63 20.11
C GLY A 119 -6.22 5.41 20.54
N VAL A 120 -6.99 5.88 19.56
CA VAL A 120 -8.33 6.47 19.77
C VAL A 120 -9.33 5.86 18.78
N ASN A 121 -10.60 5.78 19.16
CA ASN A 121 -11.66 5.44 18.20
C ASN A 121 -12.12 6.71 17.50
N ARG A 122 -12.31 6.63 16.18
CA ARG A 122 -12.82 7.74 15.39
C ARG A 122 -14.04 7.28 14.59
N HIS A 123 -15.12 8.03 14.72
CA HIS A 123 -16.25 7.99 13.79
C HIS A 123 -16.09 9.08 12.75
N GLU A 124 -16.65 8.86 11.57
CA GLU A 124 -16.80 9.90 10.55
C GLU A 124 -18.00 10.78 10.90
N HIS A 125 -17.71 11.97 11.41
CA HIS A 125 -18.71 12.93 11.84
C HIS A 125 -18.25 14.36 11.61
N HIS A 126 -19.14 15.19 11.05
CA HIS A 126 -19.00 16.61 10.91
C HIS A 126 -20.25 17.29 11.51
N PRO A 127 -20.12 18.34 12.34
CA PRO A 127 -21.25 18.96 13.03
C PRO A 127 -22.31 19.54 12.07
N GLU A 128 -21.90 19.97 10.89
CA GLU A 128 -22.82 20.55 9.87
C GLU A 128 -23.20 19.57 8.76
N ASN A 129 -22.31 18.62 8.43
CA ASN A 129 -22.45 17.76 7.23
C ASN A 129 -22.84 16.32 7.58
N GLY A 130 -23.12 16.03 8.86
CA GLY A 130 -23.48 14.70 9.33
C GLY A 130 -22.29 13.74 9.27
N GLN A 131 -22.33 12.77 8.36
CA GLN A 131 -21.29 11.73 8.20
C GLN A 131 -20.46 11.92 6.92
N VAL A 132 -20.73 12.99 6.15
CA VAL A 132 -19.93 13.33 4.98
C VAL A 132 -18.62 13.94 5.45
N MET A 133 -17.50 13.32 5.07
CA MET A 133 -16.15 13.78 5.42
C MET A 133 -15.48 14.50 4.25
N ASP A 134 -14.86 15.63 4.55
CA ASP A 134 -13.96 16.34 3.64
C ASP A 134 -12.48 16.17 4.06
N GLU A 135 -11.56 16.48 3.16
CA GLU A 135 -10.13 16.37 3.39
C GLU A 135 -9.65 17.25 4.55
N ALA A 136 -10.16 18.47 4.68
CA ALA A 136 -9.67 19.41 5.69
C ALA A 136 -10.02 18.91 7.10
N THR A 137 -11.23 18.38 7.29
CA THR A 137 -11.63 17.75 8.56
C THR A 137 -10.77 16.52 8.88
N MET A 138 -10.55 15.62 7.91
CA MET A 138 -9.69 14.44 8.12
C MET A 138 -8.24 14.83 8.48
N ARG A 139 -7.65 15.80 7.76
CA ARG A 139 -6.30 16.29 8.06
C ARG A 139 -6.24 16.93 9.44
N ARG A 140 -7.25 17.71 9.82
CA ARG A 140 -7.32 18.34 11.13
C ARG A 140 -7.36 17.31 12.26
N ASP A 141 -8.15 16.26 12.12
CA ASP A 141 -8.21 15.15 13.07
C ASP A 141 -6.85 14.49 13.25
N ILE A 142 -6.16 14.19 12.14
CA ILE A 142 -4.82 13.57 12.14
C ILE A 142 -3.80 14.48 12.84
N GLU A 143 -3.78 15.76 12.49
CA GLU A 143 -2.86 16.72 13.11
C GLU A 143 -3.10 16.84 14.62
N LEU A 144 -4.35 16.89 15.06
CA LEU A 144 -4.70 16.88 16.50
C LEU A 144 -4.24 15.59 17.18
N MET A 145 -4.55 14.44 16.61
CA MET A 145 -4.12 13.14 17.17
C MET A 145 -2.61 13.09 17.34
N LYS A 146 -1.85 13.49 16.32
CA LYS A 146 -0.39 13.49 16.33
C LYS A 146 0.18 14.49 17.34
N GLN A 147 -0.37 15.71 17.41
CA GLN A 147 0.01 16.73 18.41
C GLN A 147 -0.25 16.26 19.84
N HIS A 148 -1.26 15.40 20.04
CA HIS A 148 -1.59 14.80 21.34
C HIS A 148 -1.00 13.39 21.54
N ASN A 149 0.08 13.06 20.82
CA ASN A 149 0.88 11.84 20.98
C ASN A 149 0.14 10.52 20.70
N PHE A 150 -0.99 10.56 19.99
CA PHE A 150 -1.62 9.35 19.45
C PHE A 150 -0.81 8.83 18.26
N ASN A 151 -0.71 7.50 18.17
CA ASN A 151 -0.03 6.82 17.07
C ASN A 151 -0.95 5.85 16.32
N ALA A 152 -2.19 5.67 16.76
CA ALA A 152 -3.12 4.75 16.16
C ALA A 152 -4.56 5.27 16.21
N VAL A 153 -5.38 4.81 15.27
CA VAL A 153 -6.79 5.13 15.18
C VAL A 153 -7.58 3.93 14.71
N ARG A 154 -8.66 3.59 15.43
CA ARG A 154 -9.57 2.52 15.01
C ARG A 154 -10.75 3.11 14.23
N CYS A 155 -10.94 2.63 13.00
CA CYS A 155 -12.12 2.92 12.16
C CYS A 155 -13.38 2.29 12.77
N SER A 156 -14.06 3.02 13.64
CA SER A 156 -15.24 2.53 14.35
C SER A 156 -16.50 2.85 13.55
N HIS A 157 -17.31 1.90 13.08
CA HIS A 157 -17.12 0.44 13.00
C HIS A 157 -17.27 -0.05 11.56
N TYR A 158 -16.76 0.75 10.63
CA TYR A 158 -16.92 0.57 9.19
C TYR A 158 -15.65 1.04 8.46
N PRO A 159 -15.41 0.56 7.22
CA PRO A 159 -14.40 1.16 6.35
C PRO A 159 -14.64 2.66 6.22
N ASN A 160 -13.60 3.46 6.44
CA ASN A 160 -13.69 4.92 6.34
C ASN A 160 -13.58 5.35 4.87
N HIS A 161 -13.78 6.65 4.62
CA HIS A 161 -13.55 7.25 3.32
C HIS A 161 -12.13 6.92 2.80
N PRO A 162 -11.93 6.56 1.51
CA PRO A 162 -10.64 6.10 0.98
C PRO A 162 -9.46 7.03 1.26
N LEU A 163 -9.68 8.35 1.19
CA LEU A 163 -8.67 9.37 1.48
C LEU A 163 -8.11 9.28 2.91
N TRP A 164 -8.88 8.76 3.87
CA TRP A 164 -8.42 8.57 5.25
C TRP A 164 -7.16 7.70 5.31
N TYR A 165 -7.14 6.59 4.56
CA TYR A 165 -6.01 5.66 4.53
C TYR A 165 -4.78 6.33 3.92
N THR A 166 -4.94 7.05 2.80
CA THR A 166 -3.86 7.80 2.16
C THR A 166 -3.27 8.87 3.10
N LEU A 167 -4.10 9.54 3.90
CA LEU A 167 -3.63 10.50 4.88
C LEU A 167 -2.90 9.81 6.03
N CYS A 168 -3.41 8.70 6.56
CA CYS A 168 -2.75 7.92 7.60
C CYS A 168 -1.40 7.35 7.15
N ASP A 169 -1.28 6.93 5.89
CA ASP A 169 -0.02 6.49 5.28
C ASP A 169 1.02 7.61 5.31
N ARG A 170 0.63 8.83 4.92
CA ARG A 170 1.53 10.00 4.77
C ARG A 170 1.88 10.67 6.09
N TYR A 171 0.92 10.81 7.00
CA TYR A 171 1.12 11.46 8.29
C TYR A 171 1.64 10.49 9.37
N GLY A 172 1.51 9.18 9.14
CA GLY A 172 1.97 8.13 10.04
C GLY A 172 1.01 7.90 11.22
N LEU A 173 -0.02 7.09 10.99
CA LEU A 173 -0.88 6.50 12.02
C LEU A 173 -1.12 5.02 11.73
N TYR A 174 -1.12 4.19 12.75
CA TYR A 174 -1.58 2.80 12.65
C TYR A 174 -3.10 2.75 12.59
N VAL A 175 -3.67 2.02 11.62
CA VAL A 175 -5.11 1.85 11.41
C VAL A 175 -5.51 0.40 11.58
#